data_AF-A0A1I6T161-F1
#
_entry.id   AF-A0A1I6T161-F1
#
_cell.length_a   1.000
_cell.length_b   1.000
_cell.length_c   1.000
_cell.angle_alpha   90.00
_cell.angle_beta   90.00
_cell.angle_gamma   90.00
#
_symmetry.space_group_name_H-M   'P 1'
#
loop_
_entity.id
_entity.type
_entity.pdbx_description
1 polymer ?
#
loop_
_entity_poly.entity_id
_entity_poly.type
_entity_poly.pdbx_seq_one_letter_code
_entity_poly.pdbx_strand_id
1 'polypeptide(L)'
;MIQRIKCTPVAEYICKVKFTINRNKYITHSIMKKLITLVIIGFFLYACSSNSNNDQQTKRSFPEEKARTSDANTYDPKRGEGKFDAVEISDQLDAKMAKEGETIANLKCASCHKYTDERLVGPGWAGVSKKHKPEWLMNFITNPDPMIDKDPELQAQLELCLVRMPNQNLSDADARSIVEFMRQLDGVK
;
A
#
# COMPACT_ATOMS: atom_id res chain seq x y z
N MET A 1 -35.06 2.64 -60.73
CA MET A 1 -34.81 1.19 -60.54
C MET A 1 -34.23 1.02 -59.15
N ILE A 2 -35.07 0.75 -58.13
CA ILE A 2 -34.64 0.62 -56.73
C ILE A 2 -34.71 -0.86 -56.35
N GLN A 3 -33.55 -1.47 -56.18
CA GLN A 3 -33.39 -2.86 -55.79
C GLN A 3 -33.74 -3.03 -54.31
N ARG A 4 -34.74 -3.87 -54.02
CA ARG A 4 -35.06 -4.30 -52.65
C ARG A 4 -33.96 -5.25 -52.17
N ILE A 5 -33.21 -4.83 -51.16
CA ILE A 5 -32.27 -5.68 -50.42
C ILE A 5 -33.11 -6.65 -49.59
N LYS A 6 -33.06 -7.93 -49.93
CA LYS A 6 -33.67 -9.01 -49.14
C LYS A 6 -32.75 -9.32 -47.96
N CYS A 7 -33.22 -9.10 -46.73
CA CYS A 7 -32.57 -9.61 -45.53
C CYS A 7 -32.55 -11.14 -45.56
N THR A 8 -31.39 -11.73 -45.28
CA THR A 8 -31.20 -13.19 -45.27
C THR A 8 -31.64 -13.80 -43.93
N PRO A 9 -32.16 -15.04 -43.93
CA PRO A 9 -32.73 -15.71 -42.74
C PRO A 9 -31.73 -15.99 -41.61
N VAL A 10 -30.43 -15.79 -41.85
CA VAL A 10 -29.36 -16.01 -40.86
C VAL A 10 -29.34 -14.91 -39.79
N ALA A 11 -29.70 -13.68 -40.14
CA ALA A 11 -29.70 -12.54 -39.21
C ALA A 11 -30.79 -12.67 -38.13
N GLU A 12 -31.93 -13.29 -38.44
CA GLU A 12 -33.05 -13.45 -37.52
C GLU A 12 -32.78 -14.55 -36.47
N TYR A 13 -32.04 -15.60 -36.86
CA TYR A 13 -31.68 -16.70 -35.97
C TYR A 13 -30.65 -16.29 -34.91
N ILE A 14 -29.63 -15.50 -35.31
CA ILE A 14 -28.58 -15.01 -34.41
C ILE A 14 -29.18 -14.06 -33.35
N CYS A 15 -30.19 -13.27 -33.71
CA CYS A 15 -30.84 -12.34 -32.79
C CYS A 15 -31.65 -13.08 -31.69
N LYS A 16 -32.37 -14.16 -32.05
CA LYS A 16 -33.12 -14.99 -31.09
C LYS A 16 -32.22 -15.75 -30.11
N VAL A 17 -31.08 -16.27 -30.57
CA VAL A 17 -30.13 -17.00 -29.70
C VAL A 17 -29.50 -16.07 -28.66
N LYS A 18 -29.11 -14.85 -29.05
CA LYS A 18 -28.51 -13.86 -28.14
C LYS A 18 -29.48 -13.37 -27.06
N PHE A 19 -30.77 -13.27 -27.37
CA PHE A 19 -31.80 -12.84 -26.42
C PHE A 19 -32.08 -13.90 -25.34
N THR A 20 -32.10 -15.19 -25.71
CA THR A 20 -32.35 -16.29 -24.77
C THR A 20 -31.20 -16.53 -23.80
N ILE A 21 -29.94 -16.42 -24.27
CA ILE A 21 -28.74 -16.57 -23.42
C ILE A 21 -28.68 -15.47 -22.35
N ASN A 22 -29.03 -14.23 -22.70
CA ASN A 22 -28.96 -13.11 -21.77
C ASN A 22 -30.04 -13.23 -20.67
N ARG A 23 -31.26 -13.66 -21.03
CA ARG A 23 -32.37 -13.84 -20.06
C ARG A 23 -32.06 -14.90 -19.00
N ASN A 24 -31.36 -15.97 -19.35
CA ASN A 24 -31.01 -17.05 -18.42
C ASN A 24 -29.93 -16.62 -17.41
N LYS A 25 -29.00 -15.74 -17.81
CA LYS A 25 -27.92 -15.20 -16.95
C LYS A 25 -28.44 -14.23 -15.87
N TYR A 26 -29.49 -13.46 -16.15
CA TYR A 26 -30.10 -12.55 -15.16
C TYR A 26 -30.92 -13.29 -14.09
N ILE A 27 -31.60 -14.38 -14.46
CA ILE A 27 -32.41 -15.18 -13.54
C ILE A 27 -31.52 -15.94 -12.54
N THR A 28 -30.42 -16.56 -13.00
CA THR A 28 -29.49 -17.26 -12.11
C THR A 28 -28.78 -16.31 -11.14
N HIS A 29 -28.46 -15.09 -11.57
CA HIS A 29 -27.83 -14.08 -10.71
C HIS A 29 -28.78 -13.54 -9.62
N SER A 30 -30.09 -13.40 -9.91
CA SER A 30 -31.06 -12.94 -8.92
C SER A 30 -31.39 -14.00 -7.87
N ILE A 31 -31.37 -15.29 -8.21
CA ILE A 31 -31.66 -16.39 -7.28
C ILE A 31 -30.46 -16.65 -6.36
N MET A 32 -29.23 -16.59 -6.90
CA MET A 32 -28.00 -16.78 -6.14
C MET A 32 -27.76 -15.65 -5.12
N LYS A 33 -28.09 -14.40 -5.46
CA LYS A 33 -28.04 -13.26 -4.50
C LYS A 33 -29.01 -13.44 -3.33
N LYS A 34 -30.24 -13.90 -3.58
CA LYS A 34 -31.23 -14.16 -2.51
C LYS A 34 -30.81 -15.31 -1.60
N LEU A 35 -30.13 -16.33 -2.14
CA LEU A 35 -29.57 -17.43 -1.34
C LEU A 35 -28.34 -17.00 -0.51
N ILE A 36 -27.46 -16.14 -1.05
CA ILE A 36 -26.30 -15.62 -0.32
C ILE A 36 -26.73 -14.70 0.84
N THR A 37 -27.76 -13.85 0.66
CA THR A 37 -28.26 -12.99 1.75
C THR A 37 -28.89 -13.80 2.91
N LEU A 38 -29.46 -14.97 2.64
CA LEU A 38 -30.12 -15.80 3.66
C LEU A 38 -29.13 -16.63 4.49
N VAL A 39 -27.95 -16.96 3.94
CA VAL A 39 -26.88 -17.71 4.65
C VAL A 39 -26.08 -16.82 5.60
N ILE A 40 -25.91 -15.52 5.31
CA ILE A 40 -25.14 -14.59 6.15
C ILE A 40 -25.84 -14.28 7.49
N ILE A 41 -27.17 -14.30 7.52
CA ILE A 41 -27.96 -14.06 8.74
C ILE A 41 -27.87 -15.25 9.72
N GLY A 42 -27.62 -16.47 9.23
CA GLY A 42 -27.46 -17.67 10.07
C GLY A 42 -26.11 -17.75 10.80
N PHE A 43 -25.07 -17.09 10.31
CA PHE A 43 -23.72 -17.19 10.89
C PHE A 43 -23.53 -16.32 12.14
N PHE A 44 -24.36 -15.29 12.33
CA PHE A 44 -24.29 -14.39 13.49
C PHE A 44 -24.79 -15.02 14.79
N LEU A 45 -25.54 -16.13 14.74
CA LEU A 45 -26.09 -16.80 15.94
C LEU A 45 -25.23 -17.96 16.46
N TYR A 46 -24.08 -18.27 15.85
CA TYR A 46 -23.19 -19.35 16.30
C TYR A 46 -21.88 -18.87 16.97
N ALA A 47 -21.56 -17.57 16.92
CA ALA A 47 -20.26 -17.06 17.38
C ALA A 47 -20.20 -16.61 18.86
N CYS A 48 -21.23 -16.86 19.66
CA CYS A 48 -21.17 -16.74 21.13
C CYS A 48 -21.46 -18.08 21.81
N SER A 49 -20.56 -19.03 21.61
CA SER A 49 -20.35 -20.16 22.52
C SER A 49 -18.87 -20.48 22.57
N SER A 50 -18.14 -19.71 23.36
CA SER A 50 -16.80 -20.09 23.84
C SER A 50 -16.69 -19.65 25.28
N ASN A 51 -16.83 -20.66 26.15
CA ASN A 51 -16.73 -20.57 27.58
C ASN A 51 -15.25 -20.60 27.98
N SER A 52 -14.93 -19.74 28.95
CA SER A 52 -13.68 -19.55 29.67
C SER A 52 -13.00 -20.86 30.14
N ASN A 53 -11.67 -20.96 30.06
CA ASN A 53 -10.76 -21.42 31.14
C ASN A 53 -9.27 -21.49 30.73
N ASN A 54 -8.46 -20.86 31.57
CA ASN A 54 -7.07 -21.16 32.00
C ASN A 54 -5.91 -21.36 31.00
N ASP A 55 -4.96 -20.42 31.12
CA ASP A 55 -3.53 -20.63 31.38
C ASP A 55 -2.88 -21.94 30.91
N GLN A 56 -1.92 -21.82 29.98
CA GLN A 56 -0.57 -22.36 30.23
C GLN A 56 0.51 -21.56 29.50
N GLN A 57 1.28 -20.87 30.33
CA GLN A 57 2.58 -20.28 30.10
C GLN A 57 3.59 -21.34 29.62
N THR A 58 3.92 -21.35 28.33
CA THR A 58 5.10 -22.08 27.83
C THR A 58 6.29 -21.12 27.81
N LYS A 59 7.10 -21.15 28.86
CA LYS A 59 8.44 -20.54 28.87
C LYS A 59 9.32 -21.28 27.86
N ARG A 60 9.67 -20.63 26.75
CA ARG A 60 10.87 -20.96 25.96
C ARG A 60 11.87 -19.83 26.13
N SER A 61 12.97 -20.11 26.81
CA SER A 61 14.15 -19.25 26.82
C SER A 61 14.69 -19.12 25.39
N PHE A 62 14.72 -17.89 24.90
CA PHE A 62 15.66 -17.47 23.86
C PHE A 62 16.77 -16.66 24.54
N PRO A 63 18.03 -16.79 24.11
CA PRO A 63 19.14 -16.00 24.64
C PRO A 63 18.87 -14.51 24.51
N GLU A 64 19.17 -13.80 25.59
CA GLU A 64 19.10 -12.36 25.78
C GLU A 64 20.02 -11.64 24.78
N GLU A 65 19.45 -11.16 23.68
CA GLU A 65 20.05 -10.12 22.86
C GLU A 65 19.82 -8.79 23.59
N LYS A 66 20.94 -8.13 23.94
CA LYS A 66 20.99 -6.88 24.69
C LYS A 66 19.94 -5.88 24.18
N ALA A 67 18.90 -5.70 24.97
CA ALA A 67 18.06 -4.51 24.92
C ALA A 67 18.97 -3.30 25.21
N ARG A 68 19.30 -2.54 24.16
CA ARG A 68 19.73 -1.16 24.35
C ARG A 68 18.48 -0.37 24.70
N THR A 69 18.37 -0.05 25.98
CA THR A 69 17.65 1.14 26.44
C THR A 69 18.14 2.34 25.62
N SER A 70 17.29 2.89 24.77
CA SER A 70 17.44 4.27 24.31
C SER A 70 16.27 5.04 24.87
N ASP A 71 16.60 5.91 25.81
CA ASP A 71 15.69 6.72 26.59
C ASP A 71 14.81 7.58 25.67
N ALA A 72 13.58 7.85 26.08
CA ALA A 72 12.61 8.70 25.38
C ALA A 72 13.04 10.18 25.22
N ASN A 73 14.33 10.49 25.45
CA ASN A 73 14.93 11.81 25.36
C ASN A 73 16.04 11.92 24.29
N THR A 74 16.27 10.90 23.45
CA THR A 74 17.40 10.87 22.49
C THR A 74 16.99 10.79 21.02
N TYR A 75 15.73 11.11 20.67
CA TYR A 75 15.27 11.10 19.27
C TYR A 75 15.70 12.38 18.53
N ASP A 76 16.33 12.23 17.36
CA ASP A 76 16.69 13.34 16.47
C ASP A 76 15.71 13.40 15.27
N PRO A 77 14.83 14.42 15.17
CA PRO A 77 13.87 14.54 14.08
C PRO A 77 14.50 14.79 12.71
N LYS A 78 15.78 15.17 12.63
CA LYS A 78 16.48 15.35 11.35
C LYS A 78 17.09 14.06 10.82
N ARG A 79 17.41 13.10 11.70
CA ARG A 79 18.01 11.80 11.35
C ARG A 79 16.98 10.67 11.34
N GLY A 80 15.99 10.73 12.22
CA GLY A 80 14.99 9.70 12.42
C GLY A 80 15.46 8.55 13.32
N GLU A 81 14.78 7.41 13.20
CA GLU A 81 15.09 6.17 13.92
C GLU A 81 15.52 5.09 12.93
N GLY A 82 16.76 4.59 13.06
CA GLY A 82 17.28 3.51 12.22
C GLY A 82 18.80 3.48 12.15
N LYS A 83 19.31 2.70 11.18
CA LYS A 83 20.73 2.37 11.01
C LYS A 83 21.54 3.37 10.20
N PHE A 84 20.89 4.33 9.54
CA PHE A 84 21.58 5.34 8.73
C PHE A 84 21.82 6.60 9.55
N ASP A 85 23.10 6.94 9.75
CA ASP A 85 23.51 8.16 10.47
C ASP A 85 23.89 9.31 9.52
N ALA A 86 24.45 8.97 8.37
CA ALA A 86 24.77 9.89 7.29
C ALA A 86 24.64 9.16 5.95
N VAL A 87 24.03 9.81 4.97
CA VAL A 87 23.88 9.28 3.61
C VAL A 87 24.41 10.34 2.65
N GLU A 88 25.57 10.04 2.07
CA GLU A 88 26.21 10.92 1.09
C GLU A 88 25.42 10.91 -0.22
N ILE A 89 25.05 12.11 -0.68
CA ILE A 89 24.31 12.30 -1.92
C ILE A 89 25.01 13.39 -2.74
N SER A 90 25.29 13.08 -4.01
CA SER A 90 25.82 14.05 -4.98
C SER A 90 24.80 15.15 -5.28
N ASP A 91 25.26 16.38 -5.50
CA ASP A 91 24.40 17.49 -5.93
C ASP A 91 23.72 17.23 -7.28
N GLN A 92 24.36 16.45 -8.14
CA GLN A 92 23.82 16.05 -9.45
C GLN A 92 22.88 14.85 -9.30
N LEU A 93 21.84 14.80 -10.14
CA LEU A 93 20.96 13.64 -10.20
C LEU A 93 21.67 12.45 -10.85
N ASP A 94 21.60 11.28 -10.22
CA ASP A 94 21.85 10.01 -10.91
C ASP A 94 20.56 9.55 -11.62
N ALA A 95 20.46 9.87 -12.91
CA ALA A 95 19.28 9.55 -13.71
C ALA A 95 18.98 8.05 -13.82
N LYS A 96 20.01 7.19 -13.75
CA LYS A 96 19.83 5.73 -13.82
C LYS A 96 19.23 5.23 -12.50
N MET A 97 19.78 5.66 -11.38
CA MET A 97 19.28 5.34 -10.05
C MET A 97 17.86 5.88 -9.84
N ALA A 98 17.58 7.12 -10.28
CA ALA A 98 16.22 7.67 -10.24
C ALA A 98 15.23 6.84 -11.05
N LYS A 99 15.63 6.33 -12.23
CA LYS A 99 14.77 5.47 -13.05
C LYS A 99 14.48 4.11 -12.39
N GLU A 100 15.48 3.53 -11.73
CA GLU A 100 15.30 2.33 -10.91
C GLU A 100 14.33 2.61 -9.74
N GLY A 101 14.50 3.75 -9.07
CA GLY A 101 13.61 4.21 -8.01
C GLY A 101 12.16 4.39 -8.43
N GLU A 102 11.93 5.01 -9.60
CA GLU A 102 10.60 5.14 -10.18
C GLU A 102 9.93 3.77 -10.39
N THR A 103 10.70 2.80 -10.89
CA THR A 103 10.19 1.44 -11.13
C THR A 103 9.77 0.78 -9.82
N ILE A 104 10.59 0.90 -8.77
CA ILE A 104 10.31 0.32 -7.47
C ILE A 104 9.11 1.04 -6.81
N ALA A 105 9.07 2.37 -6.87
CA ALA A 105 7.99 3.18 -6.32
C ALA A 105 6.63 2.84 -6.99
N ASN A 106 6.62 2.64 -8.31
CA ASN A 106 5.43 2.24 -9.04
C ASN A 106 4.90 0.87 -8.60
N LEU A 107 5.79 -0.04 -8.21
CA LEU A 107 5.41 -1.40 -7.79
C LEU A 107 5.02 -1.47 -6.31
N LYS A 108 5.69 -0.72 -5.44
CA LYS A 108 5.58 -0.88 -3.97
C LYS A 108 4.95 0.31 -3.24
N CYS A 109 4.84 1.48 -3.87
CA CYS A 109 4.43 2.71 -3.20
C CYS A 109 3.21 3.38 -3.84
N ALA A 110 3.02 3.26 -5.15
CA ALA A 110 1.98 3.97 -5.90
C ALA A 110 0.53 3.55 -5.56
N SER A 111 0.34 2.41 -4.89
CA SER A 111 -0.97 2.02 -4.34
C SER A 111 -1.40 2.91 -3.17
N CYS A 112 -0.45 3.55 -2.47
CA CYS A 112 -0.70 4.34 -1.28
C CYS A 112 -0.35 5.83 -1.45
N HIS A 113 0.66 6.15 -2.26
CA HIS A 113 1.18 7.51 -2.41
C HIS A 113 1.02 8.03 -3.84
N LYS A 114 0.73 9.32 -3.97
CA LYS A 114 0.84 10.06 -5.24
C LYS A 114 2.20 10.74 -5.33
N TYR A 115 2.69 10.95 -6.55
CA TYR A 115 3.90 11.74 -6.82
C TYR A 115 3.64 13.25 -6.89
N THR A 116 2.44 13.66 -6.50
CA THR A 116 2.01 15.05 -6.33
C THR A 116 1.91 15.35 -4.84
N ASP A 117 1.29 16.47 -4.46
CA ASP A 117 0.94 16.82 -3.08
C ASP A 117 -0.37 16.19 -2.59
N GLU A 118 -1.11 15.52 -3.49
CA GLU A 118 -2.40 14.91 -3.19
C GLU A 118 -2.24 13.68 -2.29
N ARG A 119 -3.06 13.60 -1.23
CA ARG A 119 -3.18 12.42 -0.38
C ARG A 119 -4.05 11.35 -1.05
N LEU A 120 -3.57 10.10 -1.10
CA LEU A 120 -4.37 8.93 -1.51
C LEU A 120 -4.72 8.06 -0.29
N VAL A 121 -3.77 7.24 0.15
CA VAL A 121 -3.81 6.53 1.44
C VAL A 121 -2.79 7.17 2.37
N GLY A 122 -1.56 7.31 1.90
CA GLY A 122 -0.53 8.12 2.52
C GLY A 122 -0.44 9.53 1.90
N PRO A 123 0.41 10.41 2.47
CA PRO A 123 0.65 11.74 1.95
C PRO A 123 1.30 11.69 0.55
N GLY A 124 1.12 12.77 -0.23
CA GLY A 124 1.82 12.93 -1.51
C GLY A 124 3.33 13.14 -1.34
N TRP A 125 4.12 12.84 -2.38
CA TRP A 125 5.58 12.93 -2.36
C TRP A 125 6.16 14.27 -2.83
N ALA A 126 5.33 15.22 -3.28
CA ALA A 126 5.84 16.51 -3.71
C ALA A 126 6.58 17.24 -2.58
N GLY A 127 7.86 17.57 -2.82
CA GLY A 127 8.74 18.29 -1.91
C GLY A 127 9.35 17.44 -0.79
N VAL A 128 9.11 16.13 -0.73
CA VAL A 128 9.53 15.28 0.39
C VAL A 128 11.06 15.25 0.54
N SER A 129 11.81 15.18 -0.57
CA SER A 129 13.28 15.15 -0.53
C SER A 129 13.92 16.50 -0.16
N LYS A 130 13.14 17.59 -0.25
CA LYS A 130 13.54 18.92 0.23
C LYS A 130 13.23 19.12 1.71
N LYS A 131 12.21 18.43 2.21
CA LYS A 131 11.74 18.55 3.60
C LYS A 131 12.59 17.72 4.56
N HIS A 132 12.93 16.50 4.16
CA HIS A 132 13.65 15.54 5.00
C HIS A 132 15.06 15.31 4.49
N LYS A 133 15.98 15.03 5.42
CA LYS A 133 17.33 14.64 5.07
C LYS A 133 17.38 13.24 4.45
N PRO A 134 18.42 12.93 3.65
CA PRO A 134 18.62 11.61 3.08
C PRO A 134 18.59 10.47 4.10
N GLU A 135 19.30 10.60 5.22
CA GLU A 135 19.34 9.58 6.28
C GLU A 135 17.96 9.34 6.92
N TRP A 136 17.15 10.40 7.08
CA TRP A 136 15.79 10.30 7.60
C TRP A 136 14.89 9.51 6.65
N LEU A 137 14.95 9.82 5.35
CA LEU A 137 14.16 9.11 4.34
C LEU A 137 14.57 7.63 4.26
N MET A 138 15.87 7.36 4.27
CA MET A 138 16.40 6.00 4.24
C MET A 138 15.97 5.18 5.47
N ASN A 139 16.04 5.78 6.66
CA ASN A 139 15.58 5.14 7.90
C ASN A 139 14.06 4.84 7.83
N PHE A 140 13.25 5.80 7.39
CA PHE A 140 11.80 5.62 7.35
C PHE A 140 11.36 4.59 6.30
N ILE A 141 11.91 4.66 5.07
CA ILE A 141 11.54 3.76 3.97
C ILE A 141 11.91 2.31 4.28
N THR A 142 13.03 2.07 4.97
CA THR A 142 13.52 0.71 5.26
C THR A 142 12.94 0.14 6.56
N ASN A 143 12.54 0.99 7.51
CA ASN A 143 12.07 0.55 8.82
C ASN A 143 11.01 1.52 9.40
N PRO A 144 9.80 1.57 8.83
CA PRO A 144 8.81 2.58 9.18
C PRO A 144 8.28 2.44 10.61
N ASP A 145 8.08 1.21 11.11
CA ASP A 145 7.38 0.99 12.38
C ASP A 145 8.07 1.68 13.58
N PRO A 146 9.36 1.42 13.88
CA PRO A 146 10.00 2.06 15.05
C PRO A 146 10.08 3.58 14.91
N MET A 147 10.07 4.09 13.68
CA MET A 147 10.14 5.51 13.41
C MET A 147 8.79 6.21 13.62
N ILE A 148 7.67 5.58 13.22
CA ILE A 148 6.32 6.12 13.50
C ILE A 148 6.04 6.17 15.00
N ASP A 149 6.60 5.26 15.79
CA ASP A 149 6.42 5.26 17.25
C ASP A 149 7.14 6.41 17.94
N LYS A 150 8.15 7.01 17.30
CA LYS A 150 9.03 8.04 17.90
C LYS A 150 8.91 9.42 17.26
N ASP A 151 8.65 9.51 15.95
CA ASP A 151 8.65 10.76 15.19
C ASP A 151 7.31 11.48 15.30
N PRO A 152 7.25 12.68 15.92
CA PRO A 152 6.00 13.42 16.11
C PRO A 152 5.34 13.84 14.79
N GLU A 153 6.12 14.06 13.72
CA GLU A 153 5.59 14.40 12.41
C GLU A 153 4.88 13.20 11.78
N LEU A 154 5.48 12.01 11.87
CA LEU A 154 4.85 10.78 11.38
C LEU A 154 3.62 10.40 12.21
N GLN A 155 3.62 10.66 13.51
CA GLN A 155 2.43 10.47 14.36
C GLN A 155 1.30 11.40 13.93
N ALA A 156 1.58 12.68 13.69
CA ALA A 156 0.59 13.61 13.16
C ALA A 156 0.08 13.17 11.77
N GLN A 157 0.97 12.66 10.92
CA GLN A 157 0.55 12.10 9.62
C GLN A 157 -0.31 10.84 9.78
N LEU A 158 -0.04 10.00 10.77
CA LEU A 158 -0.85 8.81 11.05
C LEU A 158 -2.28 9.19 11.47
N GLU A 159 -2.45 10.24 12.27
CA GLU A 159 -3.78 10.77 12.60
C GLU A 159 -4.52 11.28 11.37
N LEU A 160 -3.80 11.85 10.39
CA LEU A 160 -4.40 12.32 9.14
C LEU A 160 -4.70 11.18 8.16
N CYS A 161 -3.86 10.15 8.10
CA CYS A 161 -3.97 9.08 7.11
C CYS A 161 -4.77 7.87 7.62
N LEU A 162 -4.92 7.73 8.93
CA LEU A 162 -5.61 6.63 9.63
C LEU A 162 -5.06 5.23 9.34
N VAL A 163 -3.98 5.13 8.57
CA VAL A 163 -3.34 3.89 8.15
C VAL A 163 -1.84 4.03 8.36
N ARG A 164 -1.27 3.05 9.05
CA ARG A 164 0.17 2.96 9.30
C ARG A 164 0.89 2.44 8.06
N MET A 165 2.01 3.05 7.68
CA MET A 165 2.83 2.59 6.55
C MET A 165 3.48 1.24 6.89
N PRO A 166 3.18 0.16 6.15
CA PRO A 166 3.80 -1.14 6.41
C PRO A 166 5.21 -1.22 5.84
N ASN A 167 6.08 -1.99 6.49
CA ASN A 167 7.41 -2.28 5.97
C ASN A 167 7.33 -3.07 4.64
N GLN A 168 7.89 -2.48 3.57
CA GLN A 168 7.90 -3.07 2.22
C GLN A 168 9.08 -4.03 1.97
N ASN A 169 9.86 -4.33 3.02
CA ASN A 169 11.05 -5.19 2.99
C ASN A 169 12.01 -4.77 1.86
N LEU A 170 12.27 -3.47 1.78
CA LEU A 170 13.18 -2.88 0.79
C LEU A 170 14.63 -3.12 1.19
N SER A 171 15.48 -3.41 0.22
CA SER A 171 16.93 -3.36 0.43
C SER A 171 17.40 -1.91 0.55
N ASP A 172 18.61 -1.70 1.07
CA ASP A 172 19.20 -0.37 1.18
C ASP A 172 19.42 0.26 -0.20
N ALA A 173 19.76 -0.55 -1.20
CA ALA A 173 19.89 -0.08 -2.58
C ALA A 173 18.53 0.37 -3.15
N ASP A 174 17.46 -0.41 -2.93
CA ASP A 174 16.12 -0.05 -3.39
C ASP A 174 15.65 1.26 -2.75
N ALA A 175 15.84 1.40 -1.42
CA ALA A 175 15.48 2.61 -0.70
C ALA A 175 16.27 3.82 -1.22
N ARG A 176 17.57 3.65 -1.49
CA ARG A 176 18.40 4.73 -2.06
C ARG A 176 17.93 5.14 -3.44
N SER A 177 17.54 4.18 -4.28
CA SER A 177 16.97 4.47 -5.60
C SER A 177 15.65 5.23 -5.50
N ILE A 178 14.75 4.86 -4.57
CA ILE A 178 13.50 5.59 -4.30
C ILE A 178 13.80 7.04 -3.87
N VAL A 179 14.77 7.27 -2.98
CA VAL A 179 15.17 8.62 -2.55
C VAL A 179 15.70 9.43 -3.74
N GLU A 180 16.47 8.83 -4.65
CA GLU A 180 16.92 9.53 -5.86
C GLU A 180 15.76 9.91 -6.78
N PHE A 181 14.75 9.04 -6.89
CA PHE A 181 13.53 9.35 -7.62
C PHE A 181 12.74 10.50 -6.96
N MET A 182 12.62 10.54 -5.63
CA MET A 182 12.02 11.69 -4.92
C MET A 182 12.78 12.99 -5.21
N ARG A 183 14.11 12.96 -5.26
CA ARG A 183 14.93 14.13 -5.66
C ARG A 183 14.64 14.58 -7.09
N GLN A 184 14.47 13.63 -8.02
CA GLN A 184 14.08 13.93 -9.39
C GLN A 184 12.70 14.59 -9.45
N LEU A 185 11.70 14.06 -8.74
CA LEU A 185 10.36 14.64 -8.63
C LEU A 185 10.42 16.08 -8.10
N ASP A 186 11.34 16.33 -7.18
CA ASP A 186 11.53 17.63 -6.55
C ASP A 186 12.44 18.58 -7.35
N GLY A 187 12.85 18.19 -8.57
CA GLY A 187 13.48 19.07 -9.54
C GLY A 187 15.01 19.11 -9.51
N VAL A 188 15.67 18.17 -8.81
CA VAL A 188 17.11 17.92 -9.00
C VAL A 188 17.32 17.33 -10.39
N LYS A 189 18.37 17.78 -11.09
CA LYS A 189 18.67 17.42 -12.49
C LYS A 189 20.05 16.82 -12.65
#